data_AF-A0A7J2R0L8-F1
#
_entry.id   AF-A0A7J2R0L8-F1
#
_cell.length_a   1.000
_cell.length_b   1.000
_cell.length_c   1.000
_cell.angle_alpha   90.00
_cell.angle_beta   90.00
_cell.angle_gamma   90.00
#
_symmetry.space_group_name_H-M   'P 1'
#
loop_
_entity.id
_entity.type
_entity.pdbx_description
1 polymer ?
#
loop_
_entity_poly.entity_id
_entity_poly.type
_entity_poly.pdbx_seq_one_letter_code
_entity_poly.pdbx_strand_id
1 'polypeptide(L)'
;MSTVTQDIHYVRGNFLINADNVKYMAGWLDQGGEESQDLIYADMMYDDLNFRWIDYCYSLLKDTGSIFIQTDQRSVAELKLYMDKLFGKDNFVN
;
A
#
# COMPACT_ATOMS: atom_id res chain seq x y z
N MET A 1 -3.64 -23.24 -8.06
CA MET A 1 -3.99 -21.89 -7.57
C MET A 1 -5.04 -22.05 -6.49
N SER A 2 -4.73 -21.77 -5.22
CA SER A 2 -5.72 -21.84 -4.14
C SER A 2 -6.60 -20.59 -4.20
N THR A 3 -7.90 -20.77 -4.38
CA THR A 3 -8.91 -19.71 -4.24
C THR A 3 -8.90 -19.22 -2.81
N VAL A 4 -8.38 -18.02 -2.59
CA VAL A 4 -8.58 -17.27 -1.34
C VAL A 4 -10.01 -16.75 -1.39
N THR A 5 -10.87 -17.22 -0.49
CA THR A 5 -12.21 -16.66 -0.30
C THR A 5 -12.03 -15.23 0.21
N GLN A 6 -12.46 -14.24 -0.59
CA GLN A 6 -12.47 -12.83 -0.19
C GLN A 6 -13.89 -12.48 0.25
N ASP A 7 -14.06 -12.06 1.50
CA ASP A 7 -15.32 -11.47 1.94
C ASP A 7 -15.28 -9.96 1.69
N ILE A 8 -16.03 -9.52 0.68
CA ILE A 8 -16.13 -8.12 0.27
C ILE A 8 -17.48 -7.58 0.72
N HIS A 9 -17.47 -6.59 1.59
CA HIS A 9 -18.64 -5.83 2.01
C HIS A 9 -18.68 -4.50 1.27
N TYR A 10 -19.71 -4.30 0.44
CA TYR A 10 -19.92 -3.05 -0.29
C TYR A 10 -21.08 -2.25 0.31
N VAL A 11 -20.82 -0.99 0.68
CA VAL A 11 -21.84 -0.07 1.21
C VAL A 11 -21.61 1.33 0.66
N ARG A 12 -22.55 1.82 -0.16
CA ARG A 12 -22.60 3.22 -0.64
C ARG A 12 -21.29 3.70 -1.28
N GLY A 13 -20.73 2.91 -2.20
CA GLY A 13 -19.46 3.26 -2.85
C GLY A 13 -18.20 2.92 -2.05
N ASN A 14 -18.34 2.40 -0.82
CA ASN A 14 -17.22 1.98 0.01
C ASN A 14 -17.09 0.45 0.01
N PHE A 15 -15.86 -0.03 0.09
CA PHE A 15 -15.53 -1.44 0.23
C PHE A 15 -14.84 -1.68 1.57
N LEU A 16 -15.26 -2.72 2.27
CA LEU A 16 -14.50 -3.34 3.36
C LEU A 16 -14.17 -4.76 2.93
N ILE A 17 -12.89 -5.10 3.00
CA ILE A 17 -12.36 -6.32 2.40
C ILE A 17 -11.63 -7.10 3.49
N ASN A 18 -12.12 -8.31 3.76
CA ASN A 18 -11.43 -9.24 4.64
C ASN A 18 -10.53 -10.14 3.80
N ALA A 19 -9.27 -9.74 3.68
CA ALA A 19 -8.24 -10.47 2.95
C ALA A 19 -6.84 -10.10 3.46
N ASP A 20 -5.86 -10.91 3.09
CA ASP A 20 -4.45 -10.49 3.10
C ASP A 20 -4.27 -9.33 2.11
N ASN A 21 -3.72 -8.21 2.59
CA ASN A 21 -3.60 -6.98 1.81
C ASN A 21 -2.74 -7.15 0.55
N VAL A 22 -1.60 -7.85 0.65
CA VAL A 22 -0.70 -8.10 -0.47
C VAL A 22 -1.38 -8.95 -1.53
N LYS A 23 -2.07 -10.02 -1.14
CA LYS A 23 -2.81 -10.86 -2.09
C LYS A 23 -3.95 -10.09 -2.77
N TYR A 24 -4.66 -9.25 -2.01
CA TYR A 24 -5.72 -8.42 -2.58
C TYR A 24 -5.19 -7.41 -3.59
N MET A 25 -4.16 -6.62 -3.21
CA MET A 25 -3.58 -5.61 -4.08
C MET A 25 -2.95 -6.22 -5.33
N ALA A 26 -2.27 -7.37 -5.21
CA ALA A 26 -1.74 -8.10 -6.37
C ALA A 26 -2.86 -8.50 -7.34
N GLY A 27 -3.94 -9.10 -6.83
CA GLY A 27 -5.08 -9.49 -7.67
C GLY A 27 -5.82 -8.29 -8.28
N TRP A 28 -5.80 -7.13 -7.62
CA TRP A 28 -6.35 -5.89 -8.17
C TRP A 28 -5.51 -5.34 -9.33
N LEU A 29 -4.19 -5.35 -9.18
CA LEU A 29 -3.27 -4.95 -10.25
C LEU A 29 -3.33 -5.90 -11.43
N ASP A 30 -3.46 -7.22 -11.20
CA ASP A 30 -3.66 -8.21 -12.27
C ASP A 30 -4.93 -7.93 -13.11
N GLN A 31 -5.87 -7.15 -12.57
CA GLN A 31 -7.10 -6.71 -13.25
C GLN A 31 -6.98 -5.32 -13.91
N GLY A 32 -5.79 -4.72 -13.96
CA GLY A 32 -5.55 -3.39 -14.55
C GLY A 32 -5.88 -2.24 -13.60
N GLY A 33 -5.71 -2.45 -12.30
CA GLY A 33 -6.07 -1.49 -11.25
C GLY A 33 -4.99 -0.47 -10.89
N GLU A 34 -3.94 -0.33 -11.70
CA GLU A 34 -2.89 0.68 -11.55
C GLU A 34 -3.48 2.11 -11.50
N GLU A 35 -2.77 3.03 -10.83
CA GLU A 35 -3.13 4.45 -10.78
C GLU A 35 -4.60 4.72 -10.39
N SER A 36 -5.16 3.87 -9.52
CA SER A 36 -6.57 3.93 -9.13
C SER A 36 -6.80 4.74 -7.84
N GLN A 37 -5.76 4.97 -7.04
CA GLN A 37 -5.88 5.57 -5.71
C GLN A 37 -5.27 6.99 -5.66
N ASP A 38 -6.05 7.94 -5.15
CA ASP A 38 -5.59 9.31 -4.88
C ASP A 38 -4.80 9.39 -3.56
N LEU A 39 -5.16 8.56 -2.59
CA LEU A 39 -4.62 8.59 -1.24
C LEU A 39 -4.56 7.18 -0.65
N ILE A 40 -3.42 6.84 -0.05
CA ILE A 40 -3.26 5.63 0.75
C ILE A 40 -2.83 6.02 2.17
N TYR A 41 -3.44 5.41 3.17
CA TYR A 41 -2.99 5.50 4.56
C TYR A 41 -2.75 4.10 5.11
N ALA A 42 -1.64 3.93 5.82
CA ALA A 42 -1.30 2.68 6.48
C ALA A 42 -0.72 2.93 7.88
N ASP A 43 -1.22 2.20 8.86
CA ASP A 43 -0.58 2.05 10.17
C ASP A 43 0.13 0.69 10.18
N MET A 44 1.45 0.71 10.02
CA MET A 44 2.24 -0.50 9.82
C MET A 44 2.67 -1.14 11.14
N MET A 45 2.95 -2.45 11.11
CA MET A 45 3.56 -3.13 12.26
C MET A 45 5.03 -2.74 12.36
N TYR A 46 5.38 -2.02 13.42
CA TYR A 46 6.66 -1.33 13.59
C TYR A 46 7.92 -2.21 13.63
N ASP A 47 7.77 -3.51 13.87
CA ASP A 47 8.88 -4.47 13.98
C ASP A 47 9.13 -5.29 12.70
N ASP A 48 8.25 -5.16 11.69
CA ASP A 48 8.41 -5.84 10.41
C ASP A 48 9.00 -4.88 9.37
N LEU A 49 10.25 -5.13 8.99
CA LEU A 49 10.97 -4.36 7.97
C LEU A 49 10.73 -4.90 6.55
N ASN A 50 9.78 -5.82 6.36
CA ASN A 50 9.37 -6.29 5.06
C ASN A 50 8.38 -5.31 4.39
N PHE A 51 8.93 -4.32 3.70
CA PHE A 51 8.16 -3.27 3.04
C PHE A 51 7.57 -3.64 1.68
N ARG A 52 7.55 -4.92 1.28
CA ARG A 52 7.05 -5.34 -0.05
C ARG A 52 5.61 -4.91 -0.35
N TRP A 53 4.80 -4.71 0.68
CA TRP A 53 3.44 -4.19 0.51
C TRP A 53 3.42 -2.76 -0.08
N ILE A 54 4.47 -1.97 0.15
CA ILE A 54 4.61 -0.59 -0.38
C ILE A 54 4.79 -0.61 -1.90
N ASP A 55 5.41 -1.64 -2.48
CA ASP A 55 5.56 -1.77 -3.94
C ASP A 55 4.19 -1.79 -4.63
N TYR A 56 3.25 -2.53 -4.03
CA TYR A 56 1.88 -2.59 -4.53
C TYR A 56 1.15 -1.26 -4.32
N CYS A 57 1.33 -0.61 -3.17
CA CYS A 57 0.78 0.72 -2.94
C CYS A 57 1.29 1.74 -3.97
N TYR A 58 2.59 1.71 -4.29
CA TYR A 58 3.19 2.57 -5.31
C TYR A 58 2.52 2.39 -6.68
N SER A 59 2.33 1.14 -7.13
CA SER A 59 1.64 0.87 -8.41
C SER A 59 0.16 1.28 -8.42
N LEU A 60 -0.50 1.26 -7.26
CA LEU A 60 -1.91 1.66 -7.14
C LEU A 60 -2.11 3.18 -7.09
N LEU A 61 -1.08 3.93 -6.67
CA LEU A 61 -1.15 5.39 -6.58
C LEU A 61 -1.16 6.01 -7.97
N LYS A 62 -1.98 7.03 -8.16
CA LYS A 62 -1.86 7.95 -9.29
C LYS A 62 -0.55 8.72 -9.21
N ASP A 63 -0.08 9.26 -10.34
CA ASP A 63 1.06 10.19 -10.39
C ASP A 63 0.91 11.39 -9.45
N THR A 64 -0.31 11.87 -9.21
CA THR A 64 -0.63 12.96 -8.28
C THR A 64 -1.03 12.48 -6.89
N GLY A 65 -0.97 11.17 -6.65
CA GLY A 65 -1.41 10.54 -5.41
C GLY A 65 -0.43 10.75 -4.26
N SER A 66 -0.87 10.46 -3.04
CA SER A 66 -0.03 10.54 -1.85
C SER A 66 -0.22 9.33 -0.95
N ILE A 67 0.84 8.96 -0.23
CA ILE A 67 0.79 7.91 0.79
C ILE A 67 1.29 8.45 2.13
N PHE A 68 0.55 8.16 3.18
CA PHE A 68 0.90 8.47 4.57
C PHE A 68 1.08 7.16 5.32
N ILE A 69 2.27 6.97 5.90
CA ILE A 69 2.59 5.78 6.67
C ILE A 69 2.90 6.20 8.11
N GLN A 70 2.12 5.68 9.05
CA GLN A 70 2.43 5.82 10.47
C GLN A 70 3.47 4.76 10.85
N THR A 71 4.60 5.21 11.41
CA THR A 71 5.74 4.37 11.81
C THR A 71 6.27 4.86 13.17
N ASP A 72 7.20 4.12 13.76
CA ASP A 72 7.89 4.48 15.00
C ASP A 72 9.39 4.66 14.79
N GLN A 73 10.10 4.98 15.87
CA GLN A 73 11.54 5.24 15.82
C GLN A 73 12.39 4.01 15.42
N ARG A 74 11.84 2.79 15.49
CA ARG A 74 12.57 1.55 15.19
C ARG A 74 12.59 1.23 13.69
N SER A 75 11.59 1.68 12.95
CA SER A 75 11.43 1.36 11.52
C SER A 75 11.49 2.58 10.59
N VAL A 76 11.40 3.80 11.12
CA VAL A 76 11.36 5.03 10.31
C VAL A 76 12.58 5.20 9.38
N ALA A 77 13.78 4.83 9.82
CA ALA A 77 15.00 5.02 9.02
C ALA A 77 15.03 4.07 7.81
N GLU A 78 14.75 2.80 8.04
CA GLU A 78 14.68 1.74 7.04
C GLU A 78 13.51 1.99 6.07
N LEU A 79 12.36 2.41 6.60
CA LEU A 79 11.21 2.81 5.79
C LEU A 79 11.57 3.98 4.89
N LYS A 80 12.22 5.03 5.42
CA LYS A 80 12.65 6.19 4.63
C LYS A 80 13.59 5.79 3.50
N LEU A 81 14.59 4.94 3.77
CA LEU A 81 15.51 4.46 2.75
C LEU A 81 14.79 3.63 1.67
N TYR A 82 13.82 2.82 2.07
CA TYR A 82 13.00 2.03 1.15
C TYR A 82 12.16 2.95 0.25
N MET A 83 11.44 3.90 0.85
CA MET A 83 10.60 4.85 0.12
C MET A 83 11.42 5.76 -0.79
N ASP A 84 12.60 6.21 -0.36
CA ASP A 84 13.49 7.03 -1.21
C ASP A 84 13.96 6.29 -2.46
N LYS A 85 14.19 4.98 -2.35
CA LYS A 85 14.57 4.16 -3.49
C LYS A 85 13.40 3.97 -4.46
N LEU A 86 12.18 3.87 -3.95
CA LEU A 86 10.98 3.57 -4.74
C LEU A 86 10.35 4.83 -5.35
N PHE A 87 10.11 5.85 -4.53
CA PHE A 87 9.45 7.10 -4.92
C PHE A 87 10.44 8.17 -5.42
N GLY A 88 11.73 8.04 -5.08
CA GLY A 88 12.71 9.10 -5.31
C GLY A 88 12.69 10.15 -4.20
N LYS A 89 13.88 10.61 -3.80
CA LYS A 89 14.07 11.51 -2.65
C LYS A 89 13.32 12.84 -2.76
N ASP A 90 13.17 13.36 -3.97
CA ASP A 90 12.54 14.66 -4.23
C ASP A 90 11.01 14.62 -4.05
N ASN A 91 10.43 13.43 -4.03
CA ASN A 91 8.99 13.22 -3.81
C ASN A 91 8.63 13.02 -2.33
N PHE A 92 9.62 13.05 -1.44
CA PHE A 92 9.37 12.96 0.00
C PHE A 92 8.85 14.29 0.55
N VAL A 93 7.70 14.23 1.21
CA VAL A 93 7.10 15.37 1.90
C VAL A 93 7.06 15.06 3.39
N ASN A 94 7.91 15.77 4.15
CA ASN A 94 7.96 15.85 5.63
C ASN A 94 8.86 14.85 6.36
#